data_AF-A0A2I1DNF5-F1
#
_entry.id   AF-A0A2I1DNF5-F1
#
_cell.length_a   1.000
_cell.length_b   1.000
_cell.length_c   1.000
_cell.angle_alpha   90.00
_cell.angle_beta   90.00
_cell.angle_gamma   90.00
#
_symmetry.space_group_name_H-M   'P 1'
#
loop_
_entity.id
_entity.type
_entity.pdbx_description
1 polymer ?
#
loop_
_entity_poly.entity_id
_entity_poly.type
_entity_poly.pdbx_seq_one_letter_code
_entity_poly.pdbx_strand_id
1 'polypeptide(L)'
;DAVLVTAISDLIESQDKRDISLAAWEKLEFGRGGQLHALPPLRAAFALAESLQYQGCAHVDGGALLVSATNPIIQRVKDGKPTVLMDATPPKVIKEIVSGNGGKIINRIAKQQVNIIRHPQRFWGLGELDPRRTTSERVERAMHRYSALIELHGETNILVHNRAYDQLPESVQSDPRVGYWGADHRAHDRWSGKDLVLVGSFFPPESQWRNLYQSDRLAALAGGANPDEWPTWPESEDHVLGAWVCEGSHDVQSRLPLPQNAHIRAWLLDKVGNETVQAIGRARGVNAETELTIHVYGGVPVAGLHEHGLAVAEYHADASELGRTLAQVNGERHDAAMVSLDHAASRIVAKGRVITRHALADEMLATGTDGPQIPLYGQGNGPNTKPVQTPFSAETYRKWLDRIQKTCPALFAHMSQNGRGASVVRAMMEASRQYGQESIKYAVEMTEGLIKHGHGADDRFEVIEELEAQIREVDCPPETKALYTVFDAASSKHLHSIPNT
;
A
#
# COMPACT_ATOMS: atom_id res chain seq x y z
N ASP A 1 35.16 13.27 45.37
CA ASP A 1 34.44 14.30 44.59
C ASP A 1 35.19 14.78 43.36
N ALA A 2 36.37 15.40 43.46
CA ALA A 2 37.11 15.87 42.27
C ALA A 2 37.41 14.76 41.24
N VAL A 3 37.83 13.58 41.68
CA VAL A 3 38.11 12.42 40.80
C VAL A 3 36.85 11.90 40.10
N LEU A 4 35.69 11.97 40.76
CA LEU A 4 34.41 11.53 40.19
C LEU A 4 33.92 12.54 39.15
N VAL A 5 34.10 13.84 39.41
CA VAL A 5 33.77 14.92 38.47
C VAL A 5 34.64 14.83 37.22
N THR A 6 35.95 14.59 37.37
CA THR A 6 36.85 14.40 36.22
C THR A 6 36.48 13.15 35.41
N ALA A 7 36.19 12.03 36.07
CA ALA A 7 35.78 10.80 35.38
C ALA A 7 34.44 10.96 34.62
N ILE A 8 33.51 11.75 35.15
CA ILE A 8 32.24 12.06 34.48
C ILE A 8 32.47 13.01 33.29
N SER A 9 33.31 14.03 33.44
CA SER A 9 33.66 14.94 32.34
C SER A 9 34.38 14.22 31.19
N ASP A 10 35.34 13.35 31.50
CA ASP A 10 36.07 12.56 30.50
C ASP A 10 35.13 11.59 29.76
N LEU A 11 34.11 11.06 30.44
CA LEU A 11 33.08 10.20 29.84
C LEU A 11 32.12 11.00 28.94
N ILE A 12 31.80 12.24 29.30
CA ILE A 12 30.93 13.13 28.52
C ILE A 12 31.67 13.67 27.28
N GLU A 13 32.97 13.97 27.40
CA GLU A 13 33.79 14.51 26.31
C GLU A 13 34.24 13.44 25.30
N SER A 14 34.35 12.18 25.72
CA SER A 14 34.75 11.07 24.85
C SER A 14 33.60 10.46 24.03
N GLN A 15 32.35 10.90 24.24
CA GLN A 15 31.20 10.39 23.50
C GLN A 15 30.77 11.33 22.37
N ASP A 16 30.64 10.76 21.17
CA ASP A 16 30.12 11.44 19.99
C ASP A 16 28.70 11.96 20.30
N LYS A 17 28.40 13.22 19.95
CA LYS A 17 27.15 13.92 20.34
C LYS A 17 25.85 13.24 19.84
N ARG A 18 25.98 12.14 19.10
CA ARG A 18 24.90 11.26 18.64
C ARG A 18 24.47 10.20 19.66
N ASP A 19 25.23 10.00 20.74
CA ASP A 19 25.01 8.95 21.74
C ASP A 19 24.44 9.44 23.09
N ILE A 20 23.90 10.66 23.16
CA ILE A 20 23.31 11.17 24.40
C ILE A 20 21.89 10.61 24.59
N SER A 21 21.83 9.33 24.97
CA SER A 21 20.73 8.70 25.70
C SER A 21 21.34 7.77 26.74
N LEU A 22 21.31 8.19 28.00
CA LEU A 22 22.01 7.64 29.16
C LEU A 22 21.64 6.18 29.56
N ALA A 23 21.09 5.34 28.67
CA ALA A 23 20.53 4.03 29.04
C ALA A 23 20.71 2.87 28.05
N ALA A 24 21.32 3.05 26.87
CA ALA A 24 21.26 2.04 25.80
C ALA A 24 22.45 1.04 25.70
N TRP A 25 23.45 1.08 26.59
CA TRP A 25 24.80 0.52 26.29
C TRP A 25 25.34 -0.60 27.18
N GLU A 26 24.59 -1.17 28.13
CA GLU A 26 25.13 -2.27 28.95
C GLU A 26 25.11 -3.62 28.19
N LYS A 27 26.27 -4.12 27.79
CA LYS A 27 26.44 -5.40 27.08
C LYS A 27 26.88 -6.52 28.03
N LEU A 28 26.21 -7.67 27.97
CA LEU A 28 26.70 -8.90 28.61
C LEU A 28 27.63 -9.63 27.64
N GLU A 29 28.87 -9.88 28.07
CA GLU A 29 29.84 -10.66 27.30
C GLU A 29 30.12 -11.99 27.99
N PHE A 30 30.14 -13.05 27.20
CA PHE A 30 30.47 -14.38 27.65
C PHE A 30 31.90 -14.71 27.18
N GLY A 31 32.73 -15.18 28.10
CA GLY A 31 34.05 -15.73 27.76
C GLY A 31 33.92 -17.00 26.92
N ARG A 32 35.04 -17.46 26.34
CA ARG A 32 35.09 -18.65 25.46
C ARG A 32 34.55 -19.94 26.11
N GLY A 33 34.51 -20.01 27.45
CA GLY A 33 33.93 -21.13 28.20
C GLY A 33 32.43 -20.98 28.52
N GLY A 34 31.73 -19.99 27.96
CA GLY A 34 30.31 -19.73 28.24
C GLY A 34 30.05 -19.06 29.59
N GLN A 35 31.10 -18.64 30.32
CA GLN A 35 30.97 -17.93 31.58
C GLN A 35 30.80 -16.42 31.34
N LEU A 36 29.91 -15.79 32.11
CA LEU A 36 29.75 -14.35 32.12
C LEU A 36 31.07 -13.67 32.53
N HIS A 37 31.45 -12.58 31.87
CA HIS A 37 32.63 -11.80 32.27
C HIS A 37 32.50 -11.37 33.75
N ALA A 38 33.63 -11.30 34.48
CA ALA A 38 33.66 -11.31 35.96
C ALA A 38 32.88 -10.18 36.68
N LEU A 39 32.45 -9.14 35.96
CA LEU A 39 31.60 -8.07 36.49
C LEU A 39 30.49 -7.75 35.46
N PRO A 40 29.40 -8.53 35.42
CA PRO A 40 28.27 -8.15 34.59
C PRO A 40 27.64 -6.85 35.11
N PRO A 41 27.24 -5.93 34.23
CA PRO A 41 26.38 -4.83 34.63
C PRO A 41 25.10 -5.39 35.27
N LEU A 42 24.84 -5.04 36.54
CA LEU A 42 23.73 -5.59 37.32
C LEU A 42 22.37 -5.31 36.65
N ARG A 43 22.25 -4.20 35.92
CA ARG A 43 21.05 -3.83 35.18
C ARG A 43 20.85 -4.70 33.94
N ALA A 44 21.90 -4.97 33.15
CA ALA A 44 21.82 -5.93 32.05
C ALA A 44 21.49 -7.35 32.53
N ALA A 45 22.06 -7.79 33.67
CA ALA A 45 21.71 -9.07 34.28
C ALA A 45 20.24 -9.10 34.74
N PHE A 46 19.74 -8.01 35.33
CA PHE A 46 18.32 -7.86 35.69
C PHE A 46 17.42 -7.88 34.45
N ALA A 47 17.76 -7.16 33.38
CA ALA A 47 17.02 -7.13 32.13
C ALA A 47 16.93 -8.51 31.47
N LEU A 48 18.04 -9.26 31.46
CA LEU A 48 18.07 -10.65 31.00
C LEU A 48 17.14 -11.52 31.85
N ALA A 49 17.27 -11.45 33.18
CA ALA A 49 16.43 -12.24 34.08
C ALA A 49 14.94 -11.92 33.90
N GLU A 50 14.59 -10.65 33.77
CA GLU A 50 13.21 -10.21 33.57
C GLU A 50 12.68 -10.62 32.20
N SER A 51 13.43 -10.40 31.12
CA SER A 51 13.04 -10.83 29.77
C SER A 51 12.84 -12.34 29.67
N LEU A 52 13.62 -13.15 30.41
CA LEU A 52 13.48 -14.60 30.44
C LEU A 52 12.28 -15.08 31.27
N GLN A 53 11.76 -14.27 32.21
CA GLN A 53 10.54 -14.60 32.93
C GLN A 53 9.30 -14.58 32.03
N TYR A 54 9.30 -13.72 31.01
CA TYR A 54 8.17 -13.55 30.08
C TYR A 54 8.52 -14.08 28.70
N GLN A 55 8.07 -15.30 28.39
CA GLN A 55 8.33 -15.95 27.11
C GLN A 55 7.99 -15.03 25.93
N GLY A 56 8.94 -14.88 24.99
CA GLY A 56 8.77 -14.06 23.78
C GLY A 56 9.21 -12.59 23.90
N CYS A 57 9.72 -12.16 25.06
CA CYS A 57 10.25 -10.80 25.28
C CYS A 57 11.74 -10.62 24.95
N ALA A 58 12.44 -11.71 24.59
CA ALA A 58 13.79 -11.70 24.05
C ALA A 58 13.83 -12.39 22.69
N HIS A 59 14.79 -12.03 21.84
CA HIS A 59 15.03 -12.72 20.56
C HIS A 59 16.50 -12.63 20.14
N VAL A 60 16.87 -13.45 19.16
CA VAL A 60 18.22 -13.43 18.58
C VAL A 60 18.18 -12.65 17.27
N ASP A 61 19.03 -11.64 17.15
CA ASP A 61 19.26 -10.89 15.91
C ASP A 61 20.76 -10.64 15.72
N GLY A 62 21.26 -10.81 14.50
CA GLY A 62 22.67 -10.59 14.19
C GLY A 62 23.68 -11.41 15.02
N GLY A 63 23.27 -12.56 15.57
CA GLY A 63 24.09 -13.37 16.48
C GLY A 63 24.17 -12.85 17.92
N ALA A 64 23.39 -11.82 18.27
CA ALA A 64 23.23 -11.30 19.62
C ALA A 64 21.85 -11.65 20.19
N LEU A 65 21.78 -11.91 21.49
CA LEU A 65 20.52 -11.99 22.22
C LEU A 65 20.08 -10.57 22.61
N LEU A 66 18.99 -10.10 22.02
CA LEU A 66 18.37 -8.83 22.38
C LEU A 66 17.36 -9.06 23.51
N VAL A 67 17.52 -8.29 24.59
CA VAL A 67 16.69 -8.33 25.80
C VAL A 67 16.15 -6.94 26.10
N SER A 68 14.96 -6.90 26.70
CA SER A 68 14.31 -5.66 27.15
C SER A 68 14.36 -5.54 28.68
N ALA A 69 14.25 -4.32 29.20
CA ALA A 69 14.14 -4.06 30.63
C ALA A 69 12.92 -3.18 30.91
N THR A 70 12.23 -3.42 32.01
CA THR A 70 11.15 -2.52 32.44
C THR A 70 11.70 -1.20 32.96
N ASN A 71 10.99 -0.10 32.65
CA ASN A 71 11.32 1.21 33.19
C ASN A 71 11.06 1.26 34.70
N PRO A 72 11.84 2.03 35.50
CA PRO A 72 11.65 2.13 36.95
C PRO A 72 10.24 2.52 37.40
N ILE A 73 9.53 3.31 36.59
CA ILE A 73 8.13 3.69 36.86
C ILE A 73 7.21 2.48 36.77
N ILE A 74 7.43 1.58 35.81
CA ILE A 74 6.65 0.34 35.68
C ILE A 74 6.92 -0.58 36.86
N GLN A 75 8.19 -0.73 37.25
CA GLN A 75 8.55 -1.50 38.44
C GLN A 75 7.89 -0.93 39.70
N ARG A 76 7.82 0.40 39.83
CA ARG A 76 7.13 1.05 40.96
C ARG A 76 5.64 0.69 40.99
N VAL A 77 4.95 0.69 39.84
CA VAL A 77 3.53 0.32 39.75
C VAL A 77 3.35 -1.16 40.11
N LYS A 78 4.20 -2.04 39.57
CA LYS A 78 4.24 -3.49 39.86
C LYS A 78 4.46 -3.78 41.35
N ASP A 79 5.28 -2.99 42.04
CA ASP A 79 5.51 -3.12 43.49
C ASP A 79 4.28 -2.70 44.34
N GLY A 80 3.15 -2.33 43.73
CA GLY A 80 1.95 -1.86 44.43
C GLY A 80 2.15 -0.49 45.10
N LYS A 81 3.19 0.27 44.72
CA LYS A 81 3.46 1.57 45.33
C LYS A 81 2.46 2.60 44.82
N PRO A 82 1.91 3.46 45.70
CA PRO A 82 1.03 4.55 45.29
C PRO A 82 1.69 5.41 44.19
N THR A 83 1.00 5.51 43.06
CA THR A 83 1.49 6.15 41.85
C THR A 83 0.33 6.82 41.13
N VAL A 84 0.52 8.07 40.73
CA VAL A 84 -0.40 8.82 39.87
C VAL A 84 0.34 9.14 38.59
N LEU A 85 -0.21 8.72 37.46
CA LEU A 85 0.32 9.02 36.13
C LEU A 85 -0.56 10.09 35.49
N MET A 86 0.06 11.19 35.06
CA MET A 86 -0.62 12.29 34.37
C MET A 86 0.00 12.42 32.99
N ASP A 87 -0.72 11.95 31.98
CA ASP A 87 -0.29 11.97 30.58
C ASP A 87 -1.48 12.36 29.70
N ALA A 88 -1.23 13.18 28.68
CA ALA A 88 -2.22 13.61 27.70
C ALA A 88 -2.42 12.56 26.58
N THR A 89 -1.39 11.76 26.31
CA THR A 89 -1.41 10.69 25.30
C THR A 89 -0.82 9.40 25.88
N PRO A 90 -1.43 8.83 26.94
CA PRO A 90 -0.89 7.64 27.58
C PRO A 90 -0.86 6.48 26.57
N PRO A 91 0.30 5.86 26.31
CA PRO A 91 0.40 4.69 25.44
C PRO A 91 -0.47 3.53 25.92
N LYS A 92 -0.93 2.66 25.01
CA LYS A 92 -1.70 1.44 25.34
C LYS A 92 -1.11 0.65 26.51
N VAL A 93 0.21 0.44 26.50
CA VAL A 93 0.94 -0.27 27.57
C VAL A 93 0.70 0.34 28.96
N ILE A 94 0.69 1.67 29.10
CA ILE A 94 0.46 2.32 30.39
C ILE A 94 -1.00 2.12 30.85
N LYS A 95 -1.97 2.26 29.94
CA LYS A 95 -3.40 2.06 30.25
C LYS A 95 -3.64 0.63 30.76
N GLU A 96 -3.01 -0.36 30.15
CA GLU A 96 -3.19 -1.76 30.52
C GLU A 96 -2.44 -2.14 31.80
N ILE A 97 -1.25 -1.58 32.05
CA ILE A 97 -0.55 -1.75 33.33
C ILE A 97 -1.39 -1.18 34.49
N VAL A 98 -1.96 0.01 34.32
CA VAL A 98 -2.85 0.61 35.34
C VAL A 98 -4.05 -0.30 35.59
N SER A 99 -4.71 -0.76 34.52
CA SER A 99 -5.90 -1.62 34.62
C SER A 99 -5.58 -2.99 35.22
N GLY A 100 -4.46 -3.60 34.83
CA GLY A 100 -3.99 -4.91 35.31
C GLY A 100 -3.66 -4.93 36.81
N ASN A 101 -3.28 -3.78 37.38
CA ASN A 101 -3.05 -3.62 38.83
C ASN A 101 -4.30 -3.11 39.58
N GLY A 102 -5.49 -3.18 38.99
CA GLY A 102 -6.73 -2.69 39.61
C GLY A 102 -6.78 -1.16 39.77
N GLY A 103 -5.93 -0.43 39.07
CA GLY A 103 -5.90 1.02 39.05
C GLY A 103 -7.08 1.62 38.29
N LYS A 104 -7.35 2.90 38.55
CA LYS A 104 -8.45 3.64 37.92
C LYS A 104 -7.92 4.62 36.89
N ILE A 105 -8.36 4.48 35.64
CA ILE A 105 -8.13 5.47 34.59
C ILE A 105 -9.24 6.52 34.66
N ILE A 106 -8.85 7.79 34.77
CA ILE A 106 -9.78 8.92 34.79
C ILE A 106 -9.57 9.73 33.50
N ASN A 107 -10.47 9.52 32.53
CA ASN A 107 -10.44 10.29 31.30
C ASN A 107 -11.00 11.70 31.56
N ARG A 108 -10.12 12.70 31.46
CA ARG A 108 -10.46 14.13 31.53
C ARG A 108 -10.15 14.77 30.19
N ILE A 109 -11.10 14.63 29.26
CA ILE A 109 -10.96 15.12 27.89
C ILE A 109 -11.49 16.55 27.83
N ALA A 110 -10.62 17.50 27.52
CA ALA A 110 -11.01 18.88 27.25
C ALA A 110 -11.51 19.01 25.81
N LYS A 111 -12.50 19.89 25.58
CA LYS A 111 -12.94 20.23 24.22
C LYS A 111 -11.76 20.87 23.47
N GLN A 112 -11.47 20.35 22.29
CA GLN A 112 -10.45 20.90 21.39
C GLN A 112 -11.14 21.79 20.36
N GLN A 113 -10.68 23.03 20.19
CA GLN A 113 -11.17 23.95 19.15
C GLN A 113 -10.34 23.74 17.88
N VAL A 114 -10.43 22.54 17.30
CA VAL A 114 -9.68 22.18 16.08
C VAL A 114 -10.59 21.53 15.04
N ASN A 115 -10.44 21.95 13.80
CA ASN A 115 -11.04 21.34 12.62
C ASN A 115 -9.97 20.51 11.89
N ILE A 116 -10.06 19.17 11.95
CA ILE A 116 -9.07 18.28 11.33
C ILE A 116 -9.51 17.91 9.91
N ILE A 117 -8.70 18.27 8.92
CA ILE A 117 -8.88 17.95 7.50
C ILE A 117 -7.86 16.90 7.09
N ARG A 118 -8.34 15.72 6.66
CA ARG A 118 -7.52 14.56 6.34
C ARG A 118 -7.35 14.40 4.83
N HIS A 119 -6.10 14.28 4.38
CA HIS A 119 -5.74 13.99 2.98
C HIS A 119 -5.01 12.62 2.86
N PRO A 120 -5.73 11.48 2.79
CA PRO A 120 -5.13 10.15 3.00
C PRO A 120 -4.47 9.52 1.76
N GLN A 121 -4.43 10.21 0.62
CA GLN A 121 -4.15 9.56 -0.67
C GLN A 121 -2.69 9.10 -0.84
N ARG A 122 -1.74 9.72 -0.12
CA ARG A 122 -0.30 9.46 -0.25
C ARG A 122 0.34 8.86 0.98
N PHE A 123 1.46 8.18 0.75
CA PHE A 123 2.43 7.87 1.78
C PHE A 123 3.62 8.82 1.66
N TRP A 124 4.00 9.48 2.75
CA TRP A 124 5.14 10.38 2.82
C TRP A 124 6.37 9.68 3.41
N GLY A 125 6.70 8.50 2.88
CA GLY A 125 7.80 7.69 3.41
C GLY A 125 9.19 8.32 3.20
N LEU A 126 10.09 8.10 4.16
CA LEU A 126 11.49 8.58 4.10
C LEU A 126 12.34 7.92 3.00
N GLY A 127 11.87 6.81 2.43
CA GLY A 127 12.61 6.03 1.44
C GLY A 127 12.81 6.74 0.10
N GLU A 128 11.86 7.58 -0.33
CA GLU A 128 11.97 8.36 -1.57
C GLU A 128 12.97 9.52 -1.46
N LEU A 129 13.35 9.88 -0.23
CA LEU A 129 14.30 10.95 0.06
C LEU A 129 15.72 10.41 0.29
N ASP A 130 15.93 9.09 0.16
CA ASP A 130 17.23 8.47 0.33
C ASP A 130 17.94 8.29 -1.02
N PRO A 131 18.93 9.14 -1.35
CA PRO A 131 19.65 9.04 -2.63
C PRO A 131 20.45 7.74 -2.75
N ARG A 132 20.70 7.00 -1.65
CA ARG A 132 21.36 5.68 -1.69
C ARG A 132 20.42 4.57 -2.12
N ARG A 133 19.10 4.77 -1.96
CA ARG A 133 18.06 3.76 -2.24
C ARG A 133 17.20 4.12 -3.43
N THR A 134 17.32 5.33 -3.97
CA THR A 134 16.46 5.83 -5.05
C THR A 134 17.21 6.77 -6.01
N THR A 135 16.62 7.02 -7.17
CA THR A 135 17.21 7.88 -8.21
C THR A 135 17.07 9.38 -7.88
N SER A 136 18.00 10.22 -8.34
CA SER A 136 17.96 11.67 -8.11
C SER A 136 16.64 12.31 -8.56
N GLU A 137 16.10 11.88 -9.71
CA GLU A 137 14.79 12.35 -10.20
C GLU A 137 13.63 12.06 -9.24
N ARG A 138 13.68 10.95 -8.49
CA ARG A 138 12.66 10.62 -7.50
C ARG A 138 12.78 11.49 -6.26
N VAL A 139 14.02 11.75 -5.82
CA VAL A 139 14.29 12.68 -4.72
C VAL A 139 13.81 14.08 -5.09
N GLU A 140 14.15 14.58 -6.27
CA GLU A 140 13.70 15.88 -6.78
C GLU A 140 12.18 15.97 -6.83
N ARG A 141 11.50 14.93 -7.34
CA ARG A 141 10.03 14.89 -7.38
C ARG A 141 9.42 14.86 -5.98
N ALA A 142 10.06 14.19 -5.01
CA ALA A 142 9.62 14.19 -3.62
C ALA A 142 9.80 15.57 -2.99
N MET A 143 10.95 16.20 -3.18
CA MET A 143 11.24 17.55 -2.68
C MET A 143 10.32 18.60 -3.29
N HIS A 144 10.04 18.53 -4.60
CA HIS A 144 9.09 19.41 -5.26
C HIS A 144 7.70 19.36 -4.61
N ARG A 145 7.25 18.17 -4.16
CA ARG A 145 5.96 18.05 -3.45
C ARG A 145 6.00 18.71 -2.07
N TYR A 146 7.10 18.59 -1.33
CA TYR A 146 7.25 19.31 -0.05
C TYR A 146 7.23 20.82 -0.27
N SER A 147 7.98 21.33 -1.25
CA SER A 147 7.98 22.75 -1.61
C SER A 147 6.59 23.24 -2.02
N ALA A 148 5.91 22.52 -2.92
CA ALA A 148 4.56 22.87 -3.36
C ALA A 148 3.55 22.88 -2.19
N LEU A 149 3.71 21.98 -1.22
CA LEU A 149 2.84 21.93 -0.04
C LEU A 149 3.12 23.08 0.92
N ILE A 150 4.38 23.47 1.10
CA ILE A 150 4.75 24.67 1.87
C ILE A 150 4.18 25.93 1.20
N GLU A 151 4.32 26.06 -0.12
CA GLU A 151 3.79 27.20 -0.88
C GLU A 151 2.26 27.27 -0.83
N LEU A 152 1.58 26.12 -0.98
CA LEU A 152 0.11 26.02 -0.92
C LEU A 152 -0.44 26.54 0.41
N HIS A 153 0.26 26.26 1.50
CA HIS A 153 -0.18 26.60 2.86
C HIS A 153 0.38 27.93 3.37
N GLY A 154 1.27 28.58 2.62
CA GLY A 154 1.73 29.95 2.84
C GLY A 154 2.18 30.24 4.27
N GLU A 155 1.27 30.83 5.06
CA GLU A 155 1.51 31.28 6.44
C GLU A 155 1.27 30.23 7.53
N THR A 156 0.76 29.06 7.17
CA THR A 156 0.44 28.00 8.12
C THR A 156 1.70 27.29 8.61
N ASN A 157 1.75 26.93 9.90
CA ASN A 157 2.86 26.15 10.42
C ASN A 157 2.85 24.75 9.82
N ILE A 158 4.04 24.20 9.55
CA ILE A 158 4.15 22.93 8.84
C ILE A 158 5.19 22.03 9.48
N LEU A 159 4.77 20.79 9.71
CA LEU A 159 5.59 19.72 10.25
C LEU A 159 5.87 18.70 9.15
N VAL A 160 7.14 18.59 8.76
CA VAL A 160 7.60 17.65 7.73
C VAL A 160 8.48 16.55 8.34
N HIS A 161 8.89 15.59 7.52
CA HIS A 161 9.89 14.62 7.94
C HIS A 161 11.29 15.23 8.05
N ASN A 162 12.09 14.82 9.04
CA ASN A 162 13.46 15.32 9.26
C ASN A 162 14.32 15.26 7.98
N ARG A 163 14.32 14.13 7.27
CA ARG A 163 15.08 13.99 6.02
C ARG A 163 14.60 14.91 4.89
N ALA A 164 13.32 15.30 4.89
CA ALA A 164 12.80 16.28 3.95
C ALA A 164 13.27 17.68 4.36
N TYR A 165 13.15 18.00 5.66
CA TYR A 165 13.59 19.25 6.25
C TYR A 165 15.07 19.54 5.92
N ASP A 166 15.96 18.57 6.13
CA ASP A 166 17.40 18.71 5.86
C ASP A 166 17.72 19.02 4.38
N GLN A 167 16.81 18.69 3.46
CA GLN A 167 16.96 18.91 2.03
C GLN A 167 16.25 20.18 1.54
N LEU A 168 15.49 20.87 2.39
CA LEU A 168 14.87 22.15 2.05
C LEU A 168 15.93 23.27 1.96
N PRO A 169 15.67 24.35 1.21
CA PRO A 169 16.55 25.52 1.21
C PRO A 169 16.75 26.07 2.63
N GLU A 170 17.94 26.60 2.93
CA GLU A 170 18.28 27.14 4.25
C GLU A 170 17.34 28.27 4.70
N SER A 171 16.83 29.06 3.75
CA SER A 171 15.82 30.09 4.01
C SER A 171 14.51 29.52 4.56
N VAL A 172 14.13 28.31 4.13
CA VAL A 172 12.94 27.60 4.59
C VAL A 172 13.21 26.89 5.92
N GLN A 173 14.40 26.32 6.11
CA GLN A 173 14.79 25.73 7.39
C GLN A 173 14.88 26.77 8.51
N SER A 174 15.28 28.00 8.19
CA SER A 174 15.38 29.09 9.16
C SER A 174 14.01 29.69 9.53
N ASP A 175 12.95 29.29 8.85
CA ASP A 175 11.59 29.76 9.11
C ASP A 175 11.00 29.07 10.36
N PRO A 176 10.64 29.80 11.43
CA PRO A 176 10.09 29.21 12.65
C PRO A 176 8.75 28.49 12.47
N ARG A 177 8.05 28.72 11.35
CA ARG A 177 6.80 28.03 10.98
C ARG A 177 7.05 26.60 10.52
N VAL A 178 8.24 26.32 10.00
CA VAL A 178 8.62 25.00 9.51
C VAL A 178 9.30 24.23 10.64
N GLY A 179 8.94 22.97 10.80
CA GLY A 179 9.58 22.07 11.75
C GLY A 179 9.55 20.64 11.27
N TYR A 180 10.13 19.73 12.06
CA TYR A 180 10.17 18.32 11.68
C TYR A 180 9.83 17.31 12.79
N TRP A 181 9.32 16.16 12.35
CA TRP A 181 9.05 14.98 13.16
C TRP A 181 10.32 14.51 13.91
N GLY A 182 10.25 14.43 15.23
CA GLY A 182 11.39 14.15 16.12
C GLY A 182 11.76 15.34 17.00
N ALA A 183 11.78 16.56 16.45
CA ALA A 183 12.07 17.77 17.20
C ALA A 183 10.81 18.57 17.52
N ASP A 184 10.01 18.90 16.50
CA ASP A 184 8.97 19.93 16.60
C ASP A 184 7.56 19.40 16.76
N HIS A 185 7.37 18.08 16.69
CA HIS A 185 6.10 17.48 17.12
C HIS A 185 5.93 17.46 18.65
N ARG A 186 7.00 17.76 19.40
CA ARG A 186 7.06 17.69 20.87
C ARG A 186 7.65 18.98 21.47
N ALA A 187 7.32 19.21 22.74
CA ALA A 187 8.06 20.09 23.66
C ALA A 187 8.34 21.55 23.21
N HIS A 188 7.40 22.21 22.52
CA HIS A 188 7.44 23.67 22.28
C HIS A 188 6.04 24.28 22.18
N ASP A 189 5.95 25.63 22.21
CA ASP A 189 4.69 26.39 22.15
C ASP A 189 4.64 27.45 21.02
N ARG A 190 5.61 27.46 20.09
CA ARG A 190 5.70 28.52 19.06
C ARG A 190 4.57 28.49 18.02
N TRP A 191 3.87 27.36 17.93
CA TRP A 191 2.71 27.15 17.05
C TRP A 191 1.37 27.26 17.79
N SER A 192 1.37 27.66 19.07
CA SER A 192 0.16 27.82 19.87
C SER A 192 -0.79 28.85 19.23
N GLY A 193 -2.07 28.50 19.12
CA GLY A 193 -3.12 29.38 18.59
C GLY A 193 -3.07 29.59 17.08
N LYS A 194 -2.38 28.71 16.34
CA LYS A 194 -2.22 28.81 14.89
C LYS A 194 -2.60 27.51 14.20
N ASP A 195 -3.00 27.63 12.94
CA ASP A 195 -3.23 26.50 12.05
C ASP A 195 -1.95 25.70 11.83
N LEU A 196 -2.12 24.42 11.49
CA LEU A 196 -1.03 23.46 11.39
C LEU A 196 -1.23 22.47 10.25
N VAL A 197 -0.14 22.18 9.55
CA VAL A 197 -0.07 21.17 8.49
C VAL A 197 0.89 20.07 8.94
N LEU A 198 0.39 18.85 9.02
CA LEU A 198 1.14 17.65 9.34
C LEU A 198 1.37 16.85 8.06
N VAL A 199 2.63 16.68 7.67
CA VAL A 199 3.01 15.91 6.48
C VAL A 199 3.58 14.57 6.91
N GLY A 200 2.87 13.50 6.58
CA GLY A 200 3.18 12.15 7.02
C GLY A 200 2.81 11.92 8.49
N SER A 201 3.55 11.02 9.15
CA SER A 201 3.36 10.72 10.57
C SER A 201 4.68 10.26 11.20
N PHE A 202 4.82 10.36 12.52
CA PHE A 202 5.95 9.75 13.22
C PHE A 202 5.69 8.26 13.41
N PHE A 203 6.42 7.43 12.68
CA PHE A 203 6.42 5.98 12.89
C PHE A 203 7.87 5.49 12.99
N PRO A 204 8.16 4.55 13.90
CA PRO A 204 9.49 3.96 13.97
C PRO A 204 9.81 3.21 12.66
N PRO A 205 11.09 3.10 12.28
CA PRO A 205 11.50 2.23 11.19
C PRO A 205 11.03 0.79 11.42
N GLU A 206 10.64 0.09 10.35
CA GLU A 206 10.14 -1.30 10.41
C GLU A 206 11.10 -2.24 11.14
N SER A 207 12.41 -2.07 10.92
CA SER A 207 13.47 -2.83 11.59
C SER A 207 13.50 -2.66 13.13
N GLN A 208 12.83 -1.64 13.67
CA GLN A 208 12.75 -1.39 15.12
C GLN A 208 11.43 -1.86 15.73
N TRP A 209 10.44 -2.25 14.92
CA TRP A 209 9.10 -2.58 15.45
C TRP A 209 9.14 -3.75 16.43
N ARG A 210 9.85 -4.83 16.08
CA ARG A 210 10.01 -5.99 16.97
C ARG A 210 10.59 -5.58 18.32
N ASN A 211 11.67 -4.80 18.32
CA ASN A 211 12.35 -4.39 19.55
C ASN A 211 11.47 -3.51 20.43
N LEU A 212 10.81 -2.52 19.83
CA LEU A 212 9.91 -1.62 20.55
C LEU A 212 8.70 -2.38 21.11
N TYR A 213 8.09 -3.24 20.29
CA TYR A 213 6.95 -4.05 20.72
C TYR A 213 7.32 -4.99 21.85
N GLN A 214 8.47 -5.66 21.79
CA GLN A 214 8.92 -6.56 22.85
C GLN A 214 9.19 -5.82 24.16
N SER A 215 9.71 -4.60 24.09
CA SER A 215 9.90 -3.76 25.28
C SER A 215 8.55 -3.37 25.91
N ASP A 216 7.59 -2.93 25.10
CA ASP A 216 6.24 -2.57 25.58
C ASP A 216 5.49 -3.82 26.08
N ARG A 217 5.61 -4.95 25.39
CA ARG A 217 5.07 -6.25 25.80
C ARG A 217 5.63 -6.67 27.15
N LEU A 218 6.95 -6.61 27.34
CA LEU A 218 7.57 -6.93 28.62
C LEU A 218 6.99 -6.06 29.73
N ALA A 219 6.90 -4.75 29.51
CA ALA A 219 6.32 -3.82 30.47
C ALA A 219 4.85 -4.13 30.77
N ALA A 220 4.03 -4.41 29.76
CA ALA A 220 2.63 -4.76 29.91
C ALA A 220 2.46 -6.03 30.75
N LEU A 221 3.15 -7.12 30.38
CA LEU A 221 3.06 -8.41 31.07
C LEU A 221 3.62 -8.32 32.49
N ALA A 222 4.75 -7.63 32.67
CA ALA A 222 5.32 -7.40 33.99
C ALA A 222 4.41 -6.55 34.90
N GLY A 223 3.60 -5.69 34.30
CA GLY A 223 2.56 -4.93 34.98
C GLY A 223 1.21 -5.63 35.05
N GLY A 224 1.11 -6.93 34.77
CA GLY A 224 -0.11 -7.71 34.95
C GLY A 224 -1.19 -7.51 33.88
N ALA A 225 -0.83 -6.99 32.70
CA ALA A 225 -1.73 -6.96 31.55
C ALA A 225 -2.08 -8.38 31.08
N ASN A 226 -3.22 -8.52 30.39
CA ASN A 226 -3.65 -9.80 29.83
C ASN A 226 -2.66 -10.28 28.74
N PRO A 227 -2.06 -11.47 28.85
CA PRO A 227 -1.17 -12.02 27.82
C PRO A 227 -1.81 -12.16 26.43
N ASP A 228 -3.12 -12.39 26.36
CA ASP A 228 -3.82 -12.55 25.07
C ASP A 228 -3.84 -11.24 24.25
N GLU A 229 -3.76 -10.09 24.92
CA GLU A 229 -3.68 -8.77 24.26
C GLU A 229 -2.27 -8.42 23.79
N TRP A 230 -1.27 -9.23 24.18
CA TRP A 230 0.15 -9.05 23.88
C TRP A 230 0.76 -10.35 23.35
N PRO A 231 0.37 -10.79 22.14
CA PRO A 231 0.94 -11.98 21.52
C PRO A 231 2.46 -11.83 21.32
N THR A 232 3.19 -12.95 21.31
CA THR A 232 4.61 -12.93 20.95
C THR A 232 4.77 -12.48 19.50
N TRP A 233 5.81 -11.70 19.21
CA TRP A 233 6.16 -11.35 17.83
C TRP A 233 6.55 -12.61 17.06
N PRO A 234 5.86 -12.98 15.97
CA PRO A 234 6.17 -14.18 15.19
C PRO A 234 7.50 -14.05 14.46
N GLU A 235 8.24 -15.16 14.32
CA GLU A 235 9.55 -15.16 13.64
C GLU A 235 9.44 -14.82 12.14
N SER A 236 8.32 -15.20 11.52
CA SER A 236 7.93 -14.75 10.19
C SER A 236 6.70 -13.85 10.31
N GLU A 237 6.89 -12.59 10.70
CA GLU A 237 5.81 -11.60 10.62
C GLU A 237 5.53 -11.31 9.15
N ASP A 238 4.38 -11.76 8.68
CA ASP A 238 3.84 -11.31 7.41
C ASP A 238 3.26 -9.90 7.58
N HIS A 239 3.42 -9.08 6.55
CA HIS A 239 2.86 -7.74 6.51
C HIS A 239 1.66 -7.68 5.57
N VAL A 240 0.61 -6.97 5.99
CA VAL A 240 -0.54 -6.63 5.15
C VAL A 240 -0.24 -5.34 4.41
N LEU A 241 0.00 -5.45 3.11
CA LEU A 241 0.03 -4.30 2.22
C LEU A 241 -1.39 -3.79 1.99
N GLY A 242 -1.60 -2.49 2.13
CA GLY A 242 -2.90 -1.89 1.82
C GLY A 242 -4.01 -2.24 2.82
N ALA A 243 -3.66 -2.48 4.10
CA ALA A 243 -4.62 -2.78 5.15
C ALA A 243 -5.62 -1.62 5.34
N TRP A 244 -6.91 -1.92 5.40
CA TRP A 244 -7.94 -0.93 5.70
C TRP A 244 -8.05 -0.73 7.21
N VAL A 245 -8.02 0.53 7.63
CA VAL A 245 -8.10 0.94 9.04
C VAL A 245 -9.21 1.96 9.18
N CYS A 246 -10.09 1.76 10.15
CA CYS A 246 -11.17 2.68 10.46
C CYS A 246 -10.62 3.89 11.24
N GLU A 247 -10.69 5.08 10.63
CA GLU A 247 -10.44 6.37 11.25
C GLU A 247 -11.78 7.02 11.65
N GLY A 248 -12.41 6.52 12.71
CA GLY A 248 -13.70 7.04 13.17
C GLY A 248 -14.87 6.59 12.27
N SER A 249 -15.29 7.43 11.34
CA SER A 249 -16.43 7.14 10.43
C SER A 249 -16.02 6.72 9.01
N HIS A 250 -14.72 6.76 8.70
CA HIS A 250 -14.20 6.47 7.37
C HIS A 250 -13.13 5.37 7.43
N ASP A 251 -13.13 4.50 6.42
CA ASP A 251 -12.07 3.52 6.22
C ASP A 251 -10.95 4.13 5.36
N VAL A 252 -9.73 4.11 5.90
CA VAL A 252 -8.53 4.60 5.23
C VAL A 252 -7.58 3.44 4.96
N GLN A 253 -7.13 3.35 3.72
CA GLN A 253 -6.15 2.35 3.34
C GLN A 253 -4.74 2.76 3.80
N SER A 254 -4.14 1.96 4.68
CA SER A 254 -2.74 2.12 5.06
C SER A 254 -1.83 1.83 3.87
N ARG A 255 -0.99 2.81 3.53
CA ARG A 255 0.07 2.65 2.53
C ARG A 255 1.36 2.08 3.11
N LEU A 256 1.51 2.17 4.44
CA LEU A 256 2.56 1.47 5.18
C LEU A 256 2.14 -0.01 5.34
N PRO A 257 3.00 -0.99 5.05
CA PRO A 257 2.74 -2.40 5.36
C PRO A 257 2.52 -2.55 6.87
N LEU A 258 1.35 -3.02 7.29
CA LEU A 258 1.05 -3.18 8.72
C LEU A 258 1.26 -4.65 9.16
N PRO A 259 1.57 -4.90 10.44
CA PRO A 259 1.60 -6.26 10.98
C PRO A 259 0.29 -7.02 10.68
N GLN A 260 0.41 -8.30 10.34
CA GLN A 260 -0.74 -9.18 10.09
C GLN A 260 -1.52 -9.41 11.39
N ASN A 261 -0.81 -9.59 12.51
CA ASN A 261 -1.43 -9.77 13.81
C ASN A 261 -2.20 -8.51 14.24
N ALA A 262 -3.47 -8.67 14.59
CA ALA A 262 -4.35 -7.55 14.90
C ALA A 262 -3.94 -6.77 16.16
N HIS A 263 -3.44 -7.43 17.21
CA HIS A 263 -3.02 -6.78 18.45
C HIS A 263 -1.71 -6.00 18.26
N ILE A 264 -0.74 -6.58 17.52
CA ILE A 264 0.52 -5.90 17.17
C ILE A 264 0.23 -4.69 16.25
N ARG A 265 -0.67 -4.86 15.27
CA ARG A 265 -1.12 -3.75 14.42
C ARG A 265 -1.78 -2.65 15.23
N ALA A 266 -2.66 -2.98 16.17
CA ALA A 266 -3.31 -2.01 17.04
C ALA A 266 -2.30 -1.26 17.91
N TRP A 267 -1.28 -1.94 18.46
CA TRP A 267 -0.18 -1.31 19.19
C TRP A 267 0.58 -0.29 18.32
N LEU A 268 0.94 -0.66 17.09
CA LEU A 268 1.67 0.24 16.19
C LEU A 268 0.81 1.46 15.84
N LEU A 269 -0.47 1.26 15.54
CA LEU A 269 -1.41 2.34 15.23
C LEU A 269 -1.63 3.27 16.44
N ASP A 270 -1.77 2.74 17.66
CA ASP A 270 -1.83 3.53 18.90
C ASP A 270 -0.57 4.40 19.05
N LYS A 271 0.61 3.83 18.82
CA LYS A 271 1.87 4.55 18.91
C LYS A 271 1.93 5.72 17.92
N VAL A 272 1.59 5.48 16.65
CA VAL A 272 1.59 6.52 15.61
C VAL A 272 0.48 7.55 15.84
N GLY A 273 -0.68 7.11 16.30
CA GLY A 273 -1.80 7.97 16.70
C GLY A 273 -1.41 8.93 17.81
N ASN A 274 -0.78 8.43 18.88
CA ASN A 274 -0.31 9.24 20.00
C ASN A 274 0.67 10.33 19.56
N GLU A 275 1.62 10.03 18.67
CA GLU A 275 2.55 11.05 18.13
C GLU A 275 1.83 12.09 17.28
N THR A 276 0.81 11.67 16.53
CA THR A 276 0.00 12.60 15.74
C THR A 276 -0.83 13.51 16.64
N VAL A 277 -1.42 12.98 17.71
CA VAL A 277 -2.14 13.77 18.73
C VAL A 277 -1.19 14.76 19.41
N GLN A 278 0.05 14.37 19.73
CA GLN A 278 1.05 15.27 20.29
C GLN A 278 1.41 16.42 19.33
N ALA A 279 1.51 16.12 18.03
CA ALA A 279 1.74 17.12 16.99
C ALA A 279 0.56 18.09 16.86
N ILE A 280 -0.68 17.58 16.79
CA ILE A 280 -1.90 18.40 16.81
C ILE A 280 -1.92 19.28 18.06
N GLY A 281 -1.51 18.72 19.21
CA GLY A 281 -1.43 19.41 20.48
C GLY A 281 -0.48 20.62 20.49
N ARG A 282 0.42 20.78 19.51
CA ARG A 282 1.27 21.98 19.37
C ARG A 282 0.47 23.23 19.00
N ALA A 283 -0.68 23.06 18.34
CA ALA A 283 -1.61 24.16 18.07
C ALA A 283 -2.31 24.66 19.34
N ARG A 284 -2.29 23.89 20.44
CA ARG A 284 -2.91 24.23 21.73
C ARG A 284 -4.42 24.54 21.62
N GLY A 285 -5.13 23.74 20.82
CA GLY A 285 -6.57 23.93 20.52
C GLY A 285 -7.51 24.02 21.73
N VAL A 286 -7.15 23.49 22.90
CA VAL A 286 -7.92 23.69 24.15
C VAL A 286 -8.02 25.17 24.54
N ASN A 287 -6.96 25.94 24.28
CA ASN A 287 -6.84 27.34 24.71
C ASN A 287 -7.11 28.32 23.57
N ALA A 288 -7.54 27.84 22.39
CA ALA A 288 -7.74 28.69 21.23
C ALA A 288 -9.07 29.46 21.33
N GLU A 289 -9.01 30.76 21.06
CA GLU A 289 -10.19 31.64 21.02
C GLU A 289 -11.08 31.34 19.81
N THR A 290 -10.46 30.90 18.71
CA THR A 290 -11.11 30.53 17.45
C THR A 290 -10.78 29.08 17.10
N GLU A 291 -11.58 28.49 16.23
CA GLU A 291 -11.32 27.14 15.73
C GLU A 291 -10.10 27.13 14.81
N LEU A 292 -9.13 26.27 15.10
CA LEU A 292 -7.89 26.13 14.34
C LEU A 292 -8.01 25.02 13.30
N THR A 293 -7.51 25.23 12.09
CA THR A 293 -7.52 24.21 11.05
C THR A 293 -6.24 23.38 11.08
N ILE A 294 -6.39 22.05 11.10
CA ILE A 294 -5.28 21.12 11.11
C ILE A 294 -5.36 20.20 9.89
N HIS A 295 -4.44 20.38 8.94
CA HIS A 295 -4.35 19.52 7.76
C HIS A 295 -3.43 18.33 8.03
N VAL A 296 -3.88 17.11 7.72
CA VAL A 296 -3.10 15.88 7.89
C VAL A 296 -2.92 15.18 6.54
N TYR A 297 -1.75 15.34 5.94
CA TYR A 297 -1.39 14.78 4.64
C TYR A 297 -0.73 13.41 4.77
N GLY A 298 -1.40 12.39 4.23
CA GLY A 298 -0.88 11.03 4.14
C GLY A 298 -0.56 10.40 5.49
N GLY A 299 0.58 9.73 5.60
CA GLY A 299 0.99 9.04 6.82
C GLY A 299 0.27 7.70 7.03
N VAL A 300 0.51 7.11 8.20
CA VAL A 300 -0.23 5.92 8.67
C VAL A 300 -1.63 6.35 9.12
N PRO A 301 -2.67 5.50 8.99
CA PRO A 301 -3.99 5.86 9.45
C PRO A 301 -4.03 6.30 10.93
N VAL A 302 -4.71 7.40 11.21
CA VAL A 302 -4.81 8.04 12.54
C VAL A 302 -5.95 7.45 13.37
N ALA A 303 -5.85 6.15 13.66
CA ALA A 303 -6.82 5.48 14.52
C ALA A 303 -6.77 6.02 15.97
N GLY A 304 -7.91 6.00 16.67
CA GLY A 304 -7.95 6.29 18.12
C GLY A 304 -8.03 7.77 18.52
N LEU A 305 -8.13 8.73 17.58
CA LEU A 305 -8.22 10.16 17.91
C LEU A 305 -9.33 10.51 18.91
N HIS A 306 -10.46 9.81 18.85
CA HIS A 306 -11.61 10.03 19.73
C HIS A 306 -11.28 9.80 21.22
N GLU A 307 -10.29 8.95 21.53
CA GLU A 307 -9.81 8.74 22.91
C GLU A 307 -9.18 10.01 23.51
N HIS A 308 -8.78 10.95 22.65
CA HIS A 308 -8.17 12.23 23.02
C HIS A 308 -9.11 13.43 22.79
N GLY A 309 -10.40 13.19 22.48
CA GLY A 309 -11.36 14.25 22.18
C GLY A 309 -11.17 14.92 20.83
N LEU A 310 -10.51 14.23 19.90
CA LEU A 310 -10.27 14.68 18.53
C LEU A 310 -11.08 13.83 17.55
N ALA A 311 -11.50 14.42 16.44
CA ALA A 311 -12.14 13.71 15.35
C ALA A 311 -11.72 14.34 14.02
N VAL A 312 -11.60 13.53 12.98
CA VAL A 312 -11.47 14.03 11.62
C VAL A 312 -12.83 14.61 11.21
N ALA A 313 -12.84 15.89 10.84
CA ALA A 313 -14.06 16.56 10.40
C ALA A 313 -14.30 16.34 8.90
N GLU A 314 -13.24 16.39 8.10
CA GLU A 314 -13.32 16.38 6.63
C GLU A 314 -12.25 15.47 6.02
N TYR A 315 -12.62 14.79 4.92
CA TYR A 315 -11.72 13.97 4.11
C TYR A 315 -11.62 14.55 2.72
N HIS A 316 -10.43 15.03 2.36
CA HIS A 316 -10.17 15.68 1.08
C HIS A 316 -9.20 14.87 0.23
N ALA A 317 -9.32 15.05 -1.09
CA ALA A 317 -8.28 14.63 -2.02
C ALA A 317 -7.02 15.47 -1.80
N ASP A 318 -5.88 14.97 -2.28
CA ASP A 318 -4.67 15.78 -2.34
C ASP A 318 -4.86 16.96 -3.30
N ALA A 319 -4.23 18.09 -2.99
CA ALA A 319 -4.17 19.23 -3.88
C ALA A 319 -3.46 18.86 -5.19
N SER A 320 -3.92 19.42 -6.31
CA SER A 320 -3.40 19.14 -7.66
C SER A 320 -1.92 19.47 -7.82
N GLU A 321 -1.44 20.45 -7.05
CA GLU A 321 -0.09 20.97 -6.94
C GLU A 321 0.90 19.89 -6.46
N LEU A 322 0.40 18.88 -5.74
CA LEU A 322 1.21 17.74 -5.30
C LEU A 322 1.44 16.70 -6.42
N GLY A 323 0.95 16.97 -7.62
CA GLY A 323 1.06 16.12 -8.80
C GLY A 323 0.15 14.89 -8.72
N ARG A 324 0.42 13.88 -9.56
CA ARG A 324 -0.38 12.64 -9.60
C ARG A 324 -0.02 11.69 -8.45
N THR A 325 -1.02 11.00 -7.91
CA THR A 325 -0.86 9.90 -6.94
C THR A 325 -0.49 8.60 -7.65
N LEU A 326 0.06 7.62 -6.92
CA LEU A 326 0.34 6.30 -7.50
C LEU A 326 -0.92 5.60 -8.01
N ALA A 327 -2.05 5.79 -7.32
CA ALA A 327 -3.34 5.24 -7.73
C ALA A 327 -3.81 5.85 -9.06
N GLN A 328 -3.69 7.18 -9.23
CA GLN A 328 -4.01 7.85 -10.49
C GLN A 328 -3.12 7.37 -11.62
N VAL A 329 -1.80 7.32 -11.39
CA VAL A 329 -0.84 6.80 -12.40
C VAL A 329 -1.19 5.37 -12.77
N ASN A 330 -1.45 4.49 -11.79
CA ASN A 330 -1.79 3.09 -12.08
C ASN A 330 -3.13 2.94 -12.81
N GLY A 331 -4.12 3.79 -12.51
CA GLY A 331 -5.40 3.85 -13.23
C GLY A 331 -5.20 4.22 -14.69
N GLU A 332 -4.51 5.33 -14.96
CA GLU A 332 -4.17 5.77 -16.33
C GLU A 332 -3.39 4.69 -17.10
N ARG A 333 -2.44 4.02 -16.43
CA ARG A 333 -1.68 2.90 -17.02
C ARG A 333 -2.56 1.70 -17.33
N HIS A 334 -3.49 1.36 -16.43
CA HIS A 334 -4.45 0.30 -16.64
C HIS A 334 -5.32 0.62 -17.85
N ASP A 335 -5.87 1.82 -17.92
CA ASP A 335 -6.72 2.26 -19.03
C ASP A 335 -5.96 2.27 -20.37
N ALA A 336 -4.74 2.81 -20.38
CA ALA A 336 -3.87 2.76 -21.56
C ALA A 336 -3.56 1.32 -21.98
N ALA A 337 -3.30 0.42 -21.04
CA ALA A 337 -3.06 -1.00 -21.34
C ALA A 337 -4.33 -1.69 -21.88
N MET A 338 -5.51 -1.35 -21.39
CA MET A 338 -6.79 -1.85 -21.90
C MET A 338 -7.02 -1.43 -23.36
N VAL A 339 -6.69 -0.18 -23.70
CA VAL A 339 -6.74 0.34 -25.08
C VAL A 339 -5.72 -0.36 -25.98
N SER A 340 -4.49 -0.54 -25.50
CA SER A 340 -3.45 -1.25 -26.26
C SER A 340 -3.81 -2.71 -26.52
N LEU A 341 -4.48 -3.38 -25.58
CA LEU A 341 -5.02 -4.73 -25.77
C LEU A 341 -6.08 -4.79 -26.87
N ASP A 342 -6.96 -3.79 -26.98
CA ASP A 342 -7.95 -3.71 -28.07
C ASP A 342 -7.28 -3.57 -29.44
N HIS A 343 -6.29 -2.69 -29.53
CA HIS A 343 -5.54 -2.49 -30.77
C HIS A 343 -4.72 -3.74 -31.15
N ALA A 344 -4.09 -4.40 -30.18
CA ALA A 344 -3.34 -5.64 -30.42
C ALA A 344 -4.27 -6.78 -30.87
N ALA A 345 -5.41 -6.96 -30.20
CA ALA A 345 -6.42 -7.95 -30.58
C ALA A 345 -6.92 -7.71 -32.02
N SER A 346 -7.22 -6.46 -32.37
CA SER A 346 -7.65 -6.09 -33.72
C SER A 346 -6.60 -6.42 -34.78
N ARG A 347 -5.32 -6.16 -34.51
CA ARG A 347 -4.21 -6.50 -35.42
C ARG A 347 -4.00 -8.01 -35.55
N ILE A 348 -4.12 -8.76 -34.46
CA ILE A 348 -3.99 -10.22 -34.46
C ILE A 348 -5.08 -10.87 -35.31
N VAL A 349 -6.33 -10.40 -35.15
CA VAL A 349 -7.47 -10.83 -35.97
C VAL A 349 -7.25 -10.47 -37.44
N ALA A 350 -6.80 -9.25 -37.73
CA ALA A 350 -6.47 -8.84 -39.09
C ALA A 350 -5.35 -9.69 -39.73
N LYS A 351 -4.41 -10.22 -38.92
CA LYS A 351 -3.37 -11.17 -39.34
C LYS A 351 -3.87 -12.62 -39.45
N GLY A 352 -5.15 -12.89 -39.18
CA GLY A 352 -5.72 -14.24 -39.20
C GLY A 352 -5.17 -15.17 -38.10
N ARG A 353 -4.61 -14.60 -37.02
CA ARG A 353 -4.04 -15.35 -35.90
C ARG A 353 -5.03 -15.44 -34.75
N VAL A 354 -4.90 -16.47 -33.93
CA VAL A 354 -5.72 -16.64 -32.72
C VAL A 354 -5.23 -15.66 -31.65
N ILE A 355 -6.16 -14.93 -31.05
CA ILE A 355 -5.86 -14.07 -29.91
C ILE A 355 -5.57 -14.95 -28.70
N THR A 356 -4.30 -14.99 -28.31
CA THR A 356 -3.83 -15.59 -27.06
C THR A 356 -3.10 -14.54 -26.25
N ARG A 357 -2.94 -14.77 -24.94
CA ARG A 357 -2.14 -13.88 -24.08
C ARG A 357 -0.72 -13.68 -24.63
N HIS A 358 -0.12 -14.73 -25.20
CA HIS A 358 1.22 -14.65 -25.80
C HIS A 358 1.20 -13.85 -27.10
N ALA A 359 0.24 -14.12 -28.00
CA ALA A 359 0.12 -13.35 -29.25
C ALA A 359 -0.15 -11.86 -29.01
N LEU A 360 -0.92 -11.52 -27.97
CA LEU A 360 -1.13 -10.12 -27.54
C LEU A 360 0.16 -9.48 -27.04
N ALA A 361 0.93 -10.18 -26.21
CA ALA A 361 2.22 -9.69 -25.74
C ALA A 361 3.20 -9.49 -26.90
N ASP A 362 3.31 -10.45 -27.81
CA ASP A 362 4.19 -10.39 -28.98
C ASP A 362 3.79 -9.24 -29.92
N GLU A 363 2.49 -9.05 -30.15
CA GLU A 363 1.98 -7.98 -31.02
C GLU A 363 2.22 -6.59 -30.42
N MET A 364 2.06 -6.45 -29.10
CA MET A 364 2.32 -5.19 -28.39
C MET A 364 3.82 -4.85 -28.41
N LEU A 365 4.68 -5.83 -28.16
CA LEU A 365 6.14 -5.67 -28.24
C LEU A 365 6.60 -5.33 -29.67
N ALA A 366 6.04 -5.99 -30.69
CA ALA A 366 6.42 -5.79 -32.08
C ALA A 366 6.02 -4.40 -32.64
N THR A 367 5.00 -3.76 -32.06
CA THR A 367 4.50 -2.46 -32.53
C THR A 367 5.03 -1.28 -31.73
N GLY A 368 5.88 -1.52 -30.73
CA GLY A 368 6.40 -0.48 -29.85
C GLY A 368 5.30 0.21 -29.03
N THR A 369 4.07 -0.33 -29.01
CA THR A 369 3.01 0.10 -28.11
C THR A 369 3.19 -0.59 -26.76
N ASP A 370 4.40 -0.47 -26.21
CA ASP A 370 4.64 -0.79 -24.82
C ASP A 370 3.75 0.15 -24.02
N GLY A 371 2.71 -0.42 -23.37
CA GLY A 371 2.16 0.25 -22.21
C GLY A 371 3.34 0.62 -21.29
N PRO A 372 3.28 1.74 -20.57
CA PRO A 372 4.41 2.25 -19.79
C PRO A 372 5.02 1.12 -18.95
N GLN A 373 6.31 0.83 -19.20
CA GLN A 373 7.00 -0.31 -18.62
C GLN A 373 6.80 -0.37 -17.11
N ILE A 374 6.44 -1.56 -16.62
CA ILE A 374 6.28 -1.82 -15.18
C ILE A 374 7.67 -1.65 -14.54
N PRO A 375 7.90 -0.64 -13.68
CA PRO A 375 9.12 -0.62 -12.90
C PRO A 375 9.05 -1.81 -11.94
N LEU A 376 10.05 -2.68 -11.98
CA LEU A 376 10.23 -3.74 -11.00
C LEU A 376 10.42 -3.09 -9.61
N TYR A 377 9.34 -2.98 -8.85
CA TYR A 377 9.40 -2.63 -7.44
C TYR A 377 9.52 -3.92 -6.62
N GLY A 378 10.63 -4.09 -5.91
CA GLY A 378 10.72 -5.02 -4.78
C GLY A 378 11.01 -6.50 -5.09
N GLN A 379 11.59 -6.87 -6.24
CA GLN A 379 12.15 -8.23 -6.36
C GLN A 379 13.53 -8.29 -5.74
N GLY A 380 13.62 -8.95 -4.59
CA GLY A 380 14.88 -9.35 -3.99
C GLY A 380 15.76 -10.11 -4.98
N ASN A 381 17.07 -9.95 -4.82
CA ASN A 381 18.10 -10.66 -5.57
C ASN A 381 18.07 -12.16 -5.25
N GLY A 382 17.13 -12.89 -5.84
CA GLY A 382 17.16 -14.35 -5.93
C GLY A 382 17.66 -14.77 -7.32
N PRO A 383 18.61 -15.70 -7.43
CA PRO A 383 18.96 -16.28 -8.72
C PRO A 383 17.86 -17.30 -9.06
N ASN A 384 16.94 -16.96 -9.97
CA ASN A 384 16.36 -17.92 -10.92
C ASN A 384 15.39 -17.23 -11.90
N THR A 385 15.71 -17.38 -13.20
CA THR A 385 14.84 -17.23 -14.38
C THR A 385 13.83 -16.08 -14.35
N LYS A 386 14.20 -14.92 -14.91
CA LYS A 386 13.25 -13.85 -15.24
C LYS A 386 12.22 -14.37 -16.26
N PRO A 387 10.91 -14.42 -15.94
CA PRO A 387 9.90 -14.71 -16.95
C PRO A 387 9.82 -13.55 -17.95
N VAL A 388 9.53 -13.86 -19.22
CA VAL A 388 9.30 -12.88 -20.29
C VAL A 388 8.34 -11.81 -19.81
N GLN A 389 8.78 -10.54 -19.78
CA GLN A 389 7.97 -9.41 -19.35
C GLN A 389 6.83 -9.20 -20.34
N THR A 390 5.60 -9.50 -19.92
CA THR A 390 4.40 -9.10 -20.68
C THR A 390 4.11 -7.62 -20.44
N PRO A 391 3.75 -6.82 -21.47
CA PRO A 391 3.54 -5.37 -21.35
C PRO A 391 2.27 -4.98 -20.57
N PHE A 392 1.54 -5.96 -20.02
CA PHE A 392 0.35 -5.81 -19.18
C PHE A 392 0.33 -6.87 -18.08
N SER A 393 -0.37 -6.58 -16.97
CA SER A 393 -0.51 -7.50 -15.83
C SER A 393 -1.55 -8.59 -16.11
N ALA A 394 -1.48 -9.70 -15.36
CA ALA A 394 -2.49 -10.76 -15.44
C ALA A 394 -3.89 -10.27 -15.03
N GLU A 395 -3.96 -9.33 -14.08
CA GLU A 395 -5.23 -8.71 -13.66
C GLU A 395 -5.82 -7.84 -14.77
N THR A 396 -4.99 -7.00 -15.43
CA THR A 396 -5.44 -6.19 -16.57
C THR A 396 -5.97 -7.07 -17.69
N TYR A 397 -5.29 -8.19 -17.99
CA TYR A 397 -5.77 -9.15 -19.00
C TYR A 397 -7.12 -9.78 -18.63
N ARG A 398 -7.34 -10.15 -17.36
CA ARG A 398 -8.63 -10.70 -16.90
C ARG A 398 -9.75 -9.66 -17.01
N LYS A 399 -9.52 -8.43 -16.55
CA LYS A 399 -10.50 -7.34 -16.69
C LYS A 399 -10.82 -7.03 -18.15
N TRP A 400 -9.81 -7.08 -19.01
CA TRP A 400 -9.99 -6.96 -20.46
C TRP A 400 -10.86 -8.09 -21.03
N LEU A 401 -10.57 -9.35 -20.68
CA LEU A 401 -11.38 -10.51 -21.07
C LEU A 401 -12.84 -10.36 -20.64
N ASP A 402 -13.09 -10.02 -19.37
CA ASP A 402 -14.45 -9.84 -18.84
C ASP A 402 -15.19 -8.71 -19.57
N ARG A 403 -14.49 -7.63 -19.93
CA ARG A 403 -15.06 -6.54 -20.74
C ARG A 403 -15.38 -7.03 -22.15
N ILE A 404 -14.47 -7.73 -22.82
CA ILE A 404 -14.67 -8.25 -24.18
C ILE A 404 -15.79 -9.29 -24.21
N GLN A 405 -15.93 -10.13 -23.19
CA GLN A 405 -17.06 -11.05 -23.05
C GLN A 405 -18.41 -10.33 -23.07
N LYS A 406 -18.50 -9.17 -22.41
CA LYS A 406 -19.72 -8.36 -22.31
C LYS A 406 -19.98 -7.51 -23.55
N THR A 407 -18.93 -6.95 -24.14
CA THR A 407 -19.03 -5.94 -25.21
C THR A 407 -18.91 -6.54 -26.61
N CYS A 408 -18.13 -7.61 -26.78
CA CYS A 408 -17.89 -8.29 -28.05
C CYS A 408 -17.90 -9.83 -27.87
N PRO A 409 -19.06 -10.46 -27.59
CA PRO A 409 -19.15 -11.90 -27.31
C PRO A 409 -18.59 -12.80 -28.42
N ALA A 410 -18.68 -12.38 -29.69
CA ALA A 410 -18.10 -13.10 -30.84
C ALA A 410 -16.57 -13.14 -30.79
N LEU A 411 -15.93 -12.02 -30.43
CA LEU A 411 -14.48 -11.95 -30.23
C LEU A 411 -14.07 -12.80 -29.02
N PHE A 412 -14.85 -12.78 -27.95
CA PHE A 412 -14.61 -13.62 -26.79
C PHE A 412 -14.77 -15.12 -27.09
N ALA A 413 -15.76 -15.50 -27.90
CA ALA A 413 -15.93 -16.88 -28.38
C ALA A 413 -14.74 -17.34 -29.25
N HIS A 414 -14.16 -16.43 -30.04
CA HIS A 414 -12.94 -16.67 -30.80
C HIS A 414 -11.72 -16.92 -29.89
N MET A 415 -11.67 -16.28 -28.73
CA MET A 415 -10.61 -16.43 -27.73
C MET A 415 -10.77 -17.69 -26.85
N SER A 416 -12.00 -18.11 -26.56
CA SER A 416 -12.28 -19.19 -25.60
C SER A 416 -12.20 -20.60 -26.21
N GLN A 417 -12.21 -20.73 -27.54
CA GLN A 417 -12.18 -22.03 -28.21
C GLN A 417 -10.91 -22.19 -29.03
N ASN A 418 -10.01 -23.06 -28.55
CA ASN A 418 -8.91 -23.60 -29.36
C ASN A 418 -9.44 -24.08 -30.73
N GLY A 419 -9.20 -23.29 -31.78
CA GLY A 419 -9.29 -23.70 -33.19
C GLY A 419 -10.68 -23.95 -33.81
N ARG A 420 -11.81 -23.75 -33.12
CA ARG A 420 -13.14 -24.04 -33.71
C ARG A 420 -13.73 -22.92 -34.59
N GLY A 421 -13.32 -21.66 -34.40
CA GLY A 421 -13.74 -20.53 -35.25
C GLY A 421 -12.87 -20.24 -36.48
N ALA A 422 -11.80 -21.02 -36.70
CA ALA A 422 -10.82 -20.75 -37.76
C ALA A 422 -11.34 -20.97 -39.19
N SER A 423 -12.41 -21.76 -39.38
CA SER A 423 -13.05 -21.96 -40.69
C SER A 423 -13.98 -20.79 -41.03
N VAL A 424 -14.79 -20.35 -40.07
CA VAL A 424 -15.69 -19.18 -40.23
C VAL A 424 -14.88 -17.91 -40.52
N VAL A 425 -13.77 -17.71 -39.81
CA VAL A 425 -12.86 -16.57 -40.07
C VAL A 425 -12.18 -16.68 -41.44
N ARG A 426 -11.76 -17.88 -41.87
CA ARG A 426 -11.21 -18.07 -43.23
C ARG A 426 -12.26 -17.77 -44.30
N ALA A 427 -13.48 -18.27 -44.14
CA ALA A 427 -14.58 -18.02 -45.06
C ALA A 427 -14.95 -16.53 -45.10
N MET A 428 -14.97 -15.84 -43.96
CA MET A 428 -15.17 -14.38 -43.91
C MET A 428 -14.04 -13.60 -44.58
N MET A 429 -12.78 -14.04 -44.45
CA MET A 429 -11.63 -13.42 -45.12
C MET A 429 -11.62 -13.66 -46.64
N GLU A 430 -12.06 -14.84 -47.07
CA GLU A 430 -12.14 -15.22 -48.49
C GLU A 430 -13.28 -14.46 -49.17
N ALA A 431 -14.44 -14.39 -48.52
CA ALA A 431 -15.56 -13.55 -48.92
C ALA A 431 -15.18 -12.06 -48.96
N SER A 432 -14.42 -11.56 -47.98
CA SER A 432 -13.93 -10.18 -47.97
C SER A 432 -13.03 -9.85 -49.15
N ARG A 433 -12.10 -10.77 -49.47
CA ARG A 433 -11.18 -10.58 -50.60
C ARG A 433 -11.89 -10.60 -51.94
N GLN A 434 -12.96 -11.38 -52.03
CA GLN A 434 -13.67 -11.61 -53.27
C GLN A 434 -14.82 -10.61 -53.52
N TYR A 435 -15.45 -10.10 -52.45
CA TYR A 435 -16.67 -9.30 -52.54
C TYR A 435 -16.60 -7.92 -51.86
N GLY A 436 -15.52 -7.61 -51.12
CA GLY A 436 -15.29 -6.29 -50.52
C GLY A 436 -15.60 -6.22 -49.00
N GLN A 437 -15.36 -5.05 -48.40
CA GLN A 437 -15.46 -4.85 -46.94
C GLN A 437 -16.90 -4.73 -46.42
N GLU A 438 -17.83 -4.20 -47.21
CA GLU A 438 -19.24 -4.06 -46.80
C GLU A 438 -19.94 -5.43 -46.64
N SER A 439 -19.48 -6.44 -47.38
CA SER A 439 -19.99 -7.81 -47.34
C SER A 439 -19.66 -8.53 -46.02
N ILE A 440 -18.53 -8.18 -45.37
CA ILE A 440 -18.16 -8.73 -44.05
C ILE A 440 -19.11 -8.21 -42.97
N LYS A 441 -19.42 -6.91 -43.02
CA LYS A 441 -20.30 -6.26 -42.04
C LYS A 441 -21.68 -6.93 -42.05
N TYR A 442 -22.25 -7.14 -43.25
CA TYR A 442 -23.50 -7.87 -43.43
C TYR A 442 -23.42 -9.32 -42.93
N ALA A 443 -22.33 -10.04 -43.23
CA ALA A 443 -22.14 -11.42 -42.78
C ALA A 443 -22.02 -11.55 -41.25
N VAL A 444 -21.36 -10.60 -40.59
CA VAL A 444 -21.26 -10.53 -39.13
C VAL A 444 -22.60 -10.20 -38.51
N GLU A 445 -23.29 -9.16 -38.98
CA GLU A 445 -24.58 -8.70 -38.45
C GLU A 445 -25.67 -9.78 -38.56
N MET A 446 -25.71 -10.55 -39.67
CA MET A 446 -26.63 -11.68 -39.83
C MET A 446 -26.25 -12.90 -38.98
N THR A 447 -24.96 -13.25 -38.91
CA THR A 447 -24.49 -14.36 -38.06
C THR A 447 -24.81 -14.09 -36.58
N GLU A 448 -24.65 -12.84 -36.15
CA GLU A 448 -25.05 -12.38 -34.81
C GLU A 448 -26.57 -12.41 -34.60
N GLY A 449 -27.36 -12.05 -35.62
CA GLY A 449 -28.82 -12.18 -35.61
C GLY A 449 -29.27 -13.62 -35.37
N LEU A 450 -28.71 -14.58 -36.10
CA LEU A 450 -29.08 -15.99 -36.01
C LEU A 450 -28.63 -16.67 -34.71
N ILE A 451 -27.47 -16.29 -34.17
CA ILE A 451 -27.01 -16.77 -32.87
C ILE A 451 -27.90 -16.22 -31.74
N LYS A 452 -28.36 -14.97 -31.84
CA LYS A 452 -29.25 -14.35 -30.84
C LYS A 452 -30.65 -14.93 -30.81
N HIS A 453 -31.16 -15.44 -31.94
CA HIS A 453 -32.55 -15.91 -32.03
C HIS A 453 -32.75 -17.41 -31.75
N GLY A 454 -31.67 -18.15 -31.40
CA GLY A 454 -31.81 -19.51 -30.88
C GLY A 454 -32.45 -20.53 -31.83
N HIS A 455 -32.36 -20.30 -33.15
CA HIS A 455 -32.92 -21.21 -34.15
C HIS A 455 -32.22 -22.57 -34.09
N GLY A 456 -33.03 -23.63 -34.02
CA GLY A 456 -32.59 -25.01 -33.94
C GLY A 456 -31.79 -25.45 -35.17
N ALA A 457 -31.14 -26.62 -35.09
CA ALA A 457 -30.33 -27.14 -36.18
C ALA A 457 -31.13 -27.36 -37.48
N ASP A 458 -32.45 -27.55 -37.40
CA ASP A 458 -33.32 -27.81 -38.54
C ASP A 458 -33.61 -26.53 -39.38
N ASP A 459 -33.74 -25.36 -38.75
CA ASP A 459 -33.94 -24.06 -39.45
C ASP A 459 -32.70 -23.63 -40.26
N ARG A 460 -31.50 -24.10 -39.88
CA ARG A 460 -30.26 -23.74 -40.58
C ARG A 460 -30.16 -24.39 -41.97
N PHE A 461 -30.77 -25.56 -42.15
CA PHE A 461 -30.79 -26.24 -43.44
C PHE A 461 -31.76 -25.54 -44.41
N GLU A 462 -32.91 -25.07 -43.93
CA GLU A 462 -33.84 -24.27 -44.75
C GLU A 462 -33.19 -22.97 -45.23
N VAL A 463 -32.47 -22.26 -44.35
CA VAL A 463 -31.74 -21.03 -44.73
C VAL A 463 -30.62 -21.33 -45.75
N ILE A 464 -29.94 -22.47 -45.65
CA ILE A 464 -28.93 -22.88 -46.63
C ILE A 464 -29.58 -23.23 -47.97
N GLU A 465 -30.68 -23.98 -47.98
CA GLU A 465 -31.41 -24.31 -49.21
C GLU A 465 -32.00 -23.07 -49.89
N GLU A 466 -32.50 -22.10 -49.12
CA GLU A 466 -33.02 -20.84 -49.64
C GLU A 466 -31.90 -19.96 -50.23
N LEU A 467 -30.72 -19.92 -49.58
CA LEU A 467 -29.53 -19.25 -50.12
C LEU A 467 -28.98 -19.96 -51.37
N GLU A 468 -28.99 -21.29 -51.42
CA GLU A 468 -28.63 -22.06 -52.62
C GLU A 468 -29.58 -21.78 -53.79
N ALA A 469 -30.87 -21.67 -53.51
CA ALA A 469 -31.87 -21.32 -54.51
C ALA A 469 -31.63 -19.91 -55.06
N GLN A 470 -31.36 -18.94 -54.19
CA GLN A 470 -31.03 -17.56 -54.59
C GLN A 470 -29.70 -17.46 -55.36
N ILE A 471 -28.70 -18.30 -55.04
CA ILE A 471 -27.41 -18.33 -55.75
C ILE A 471 -27.52 -18.95 -57.14
N ARG A 472 -28.48 -19.87 -57.37
CA ARG A 472 -28.75 -20.43 -58.70
C ARG A 472 -29.35 -19.43 -59.68
N GLU A 473 -29.87 -18.30 -59.20
CA GLU A 473 -30.28 -17.20 -60.07
C GLU A 473 -29.06 -16.42 -60.60
N VAL A 474 -29.04 -16.13 -61.91
CA VAL A 474 -27.86 -15.67 -62.66
C VAL A 474 -27.30 -14.32 -62.17
N ASP A 475 -28.06 -13.56 -61.39
CA ASP A 475 -27.71 -12.21 -60.89
C ASP A 475 -27.78 -12.08 -59.35
N CYS A 476 -27.36 -13.12 -58.63
CA CYS A 476 -27.34 -13.10 -57.17
C CYS A 476 -26.34 -12.05 -56.60
N PRO A 477 -26.75 -11.17 -55.66
CA PRO A 477 -25.92 -10.12 -55.08
C PRO A 477 -24.63 -10.65 -54.41
N PRO A 478 -23.51 -9.91 -54.48
CA PRO A 478 -22.22 -10.32 -53.89
C PRO A 478 -22.29 -10.69 -52.40
N GLU A 479 -23.16 -10.02 -51.65
CA GLU A 479 -23.39 -10.22 -50.23
C GLU A 479 -24.02 -11.60 -49.95
N THR A 480 -24.92 -12.05 -50.83
CA THR A 480 -25.62 -13.34 -50.69
C THR A 480 -24.68 -14.52 -50.97
N LYS A 481 -23.76 -14.37 -51.94
CA LYS A 481 -22.69 -15.35 -52.23
C LYS A 481 -21.66 -15.43 -51.10
N ALA A 482 -21.27 -14.29 -50.53
CA ALA A 482 -20.40 -14.20 -49.36
C ALA A 482 -21.00 -14.93 -48.15
N LEU A 483 -22.30 -14.75 -47.91
CA LEU A 483 -23.03 -15.39 -46.82
C LEU A 483 -23.05 -16.91 -46.95
N TYR A 484 -23.39 -17.46 -48.12
CA TYR A 484 -23.40 -18.91 -48.34
C TYR A 484 -22.04 -19.57 -48.07
N THR A 485 -20.94 -18.93 -48.49
CA THR A 485 -19.59 -19.44 -48.25
C THR A 485 -19.27 -19.53 -46.75
N VAL A 486 -19.77 -18.59 -45.95
CA VAL A 486 -19.63 -18.60 -44.49
C VAL A 486 -20.50 -19.69 -43.85
N PHE A 487 -21.72 -19.91 -44.33
CA PHE A 487 -22.63 -20.96 -43.85
C PHE A 487 -22.15 -22.37 -44.19
N ASP A 488 -21.75 -22.63 -45.43
CA ASP A 488 -21.26 -23.94 -45.87
C ASP A 488 -20.01 -24.37 -45.09
N ALA A 489 -19.09 -23.43 -44.83
CA ALA A 489 -17.91 -23.64 -44.00
C ALA A 489 -18.23 -23.90 -42.50
N ALA A 490 -19.41 -23.50 -42.04
CA ALA A 490 -19.90 -23.79 -40.68
C ALA A 490 -20.64 -25.14 -40.60
N SER A 491 -21.37 -25.52 -41.65
CA SER A 491 -22.21 -26.73 -41.71
C SER A 491 -21.44 -28.01 -42.05
N SER A 492 -20.38 -27.92 -42.84
CA SER A 492 -19.53 -29.04 -43.26
C SER A 492 -18.83 -29.82 -42.11
N LYS A 493 -18.92 -29.34 -40.86
CA LYS A 493 -18.47 -30.08 -39.66
C LYS A 493 -19.55 -30.93 -38.97
N HIS A 494 -20.83 -30.75 -39.27
CA HIS A 494 -21.89 -31.59 -38.69
C HIS A 494 -22.23 -32.83 -39.53
N LEU A 495 -21.95 -32.79 -40.84
CA LEU A 495 -22.19 -33.92 -41.78
C LEU A 495 -21.20 -35.09 -41.62
N HIS A 496 -20.07 -34.91 -40.93
CA HIS A 496 -19.07 -35.97 -40.70
C HIS A 496 -19.12 -36.61 -39.30
N SER A 497 -20.15 -36.31 -38.49
CA SER A 497 -20.33 -36.94 -37.17
C SER A 497 -21.59 -37.82 -37.05
N ILE A 498 -22.26 -38.14 -38.15
CA ILE A 498 -23.34 -39.15 -38.16
C ILE A 498 -22.73 -40.45 -38.68
N PRO A 499 -22.59 -41.51 -37.85
CA PRO A 499 -22.19 -42.81 -38.36
C PRO A 499 -23.32 -43.33 -39.26
N ASN A 500 -22.99 -43.71 -40.49
CA ASN A 500 -23.87 -44.56 -41.28
C ASN A 500 -24.08 -45.88 -40.49
N THR A 501 -25.35 -46.26 -40.32
CA THR A 501 -25.77 -47.59 -39.84
C THR A 501 -25.06 -48.73 -40.54
#